data_AF-A0A9D6WUA5-F1
#
_entry.id   AF-A0A9D6WUA5-F1
#
_cell.length_a   1.000
_cell.length_b   1.000
_cell.length_c   1.000
_cell.angle_alpha   90.00
_cell.angle_beta   90.00
_cell.angle_gamma   90.00
#
_symmetry.space_group_name_H-M   'P 1'
#
loop_
_entity.id
_entity.type
_entity.pdbx_description
1 polymer ?
#
loop_
_entity_poly.entity_id
_entity_poly.type
_entity_poly.pdbx_seq_one_letter_code
_entity_poly.pdbx_strand_id
1 'polypeptide(L)'
;MASALSRKRARATARPESRVGDMTRAELRKMIEASVQRTLDKYLNDPDAGLELRPEMIESIQRQRAEYAAGKRGTPLDQVAKRLGLD
;
A
#
# COMPACT_ATOMS: atom_id res chain seq x y z
N MET A 1 -31.28 27.83 -58.87
CA MET A 1 -31.05 26.48 -58.31
C MET A 1 -29.62 26.05 -58.61
N ALA A 2 -28.72 26.11 -57.64
CA ALA A 2 -27.47 25.35 -57.63
C ALA A 2 -26.98 25.28 -56.18
N SER A 3 -26.94 24.06 -55.67
CA SER A 3 -26.90 23.73 -54.24
C SER A 3 -25.57 24.11 -53.59
N ALA A 4 -25.71 24.66 -52.39
CA ALA A 4 -24.65 25.13 -51.52
C ALA A 4 -23.77 24.00 -50.97
N LEU A 5 -22.46 24.30 -50.91
CA LEU A 5 -21.47 23.87 -49.92
C LEU A 5 -21.51 22.40 -49.48
N SER A 6 -20.78 21.55 -50.20
CA SER A 6 -20.20 20.33 -49.65
C SER A 6 -19.06 20.68 -48.68
N ARG A 7 -19.41 21.04 -47.45
CA ARG A 7 -18.46 21.06 -46.33
C ARG A 7 -18.29 19.65 -45.83
N LYS A 8 -17.38 18.93 -46.48
CA LYS A 8 -16.81 17.64 -46.07
C LYS A 8 -16.16 17.83 -44.69
N ARG A 9 -16.92 17.67 -43.60
CA ARG A 9 -16.38 17.59 -42.25
C ARG A 9 -15.74 16.21 -42.09
N ALA A 10 -14.44 16.15 -42.35
CA ALA A 10 -13.58 15.15 -41.74
C ALA A 10 -13.71 15.29 -40.23
N ARG A 11 -14.41 14.37 -39.56
CA ARG A 11 -14.38 14.28 -38.10
C ARG A 11 -13.38 13.20 -37.72
N ALA A 12 -12.26 13.68 -37.21
CA ALA A 12 -11.12 12.91 -36.77
C ALA A 12 -11.52 11.80 -35.78
N THR A 13 -10.79 10.71 -35.89
CA THR A 13 -10.70 9.58 -35.00
C THR A 13 -10.45 10.00 -33.54
N ALA A 14 -11.49 10.06 -32.74
CA ALA A 14 -11.38 9.97 -31.28
C ALA A 14 -12.33 8.84 -30.86
N ARG A 15 -11.78 7.71 -30.39
CA ARG A 15 -12.59 6.68 -29.74
C ARG A 15 -13.27 7.37 -28.55
N PRO A 16 -14.62 7.36 -28.45
CA PRO A 16 -15.28 7.91 -27.27
C PRO A 16 -14.75 7.18 -26.04
N GLU A 17 -14.55 7.90 -24.94
CA GLU A 17 -14.18 7.29 -23.67
C GLU A 17 -15.17 6.16 -23.35
N SER A 18 -14.63 4.99 -23.00
CA SER A 18 -15.44 3.81 -22.66
C SER A 18 -16.34 4.13 -21.48
N ARG A 19 -17.65 3.86 -21.60
CA ARG A 19 -18.59 4.11 -20.50
C ARG A 19 -18.50 2.97 -19.49
N VAL A 20 -18.69 3.28 -18.21
CA VAL A 20 -18.75 2.27 -17.14
C VAL A 20 -19.84 1.23 -17.41
N GLY A 21 -20.96 1.65 -18.01
CA GLY A 21 -22.05 0.74 -18.39
C GLY A 21 -21.71 -0.26 -19.50
N ASP A 22 -20.63 -0.01 -20.25
CA ASP A 22 -20.15 -0.90 -21.32
C ASP A 22 -19.17 -1.96 -20.79
N MET A 23 -18.77 -1.88 -19.50
CA MET A 23 -17.85 -2.83 -18.87
C MET A 23 -18.54 -4.17 -18.59
N THR A 24 -17.80 -5.24 -18.81
CA THR A 24 -18.13 -6.55 -18.25
C THR A 24 -18.02 -6.53 -16.72
N ARG A 25 -18.71 -7.47 -16.05
CA ARG A 25 -18.62 -7.63 -14.60
C ARG A 25 -17.18 -7.86 -14.12
N ALA A 26 -16.36 -8.57 -14.91
CA ALA A 26 -14.97 -8.83 -14.60
C ALA A 26 -14.13 -7.54 -14.64
N GLU A 27 -14.35 -6.68 -15.65
CA GLU A 27 -13.67 -5.40 -15.76
C GLU A 27 -14.05 -4.45 -14.61
N LEU A 28 -15.33 -4.39 -14.24
CA LEU A 28 -15.78 -3.60 -13.10
C LEU A 28 -15.15 -4.09 -11.80
N ARG A 29 -15.15 -5.40 -11.56
CA ARG A 29 -14.52 -6.00 -10.38
C ARG A 29 -13.03 -5.65 -10.30
N LYS A 30 -12.31 -5.81 -11.41
CA LYS A 30 -10.88 -5.50 -11.49
C LYS A 30 -10.60 -4.01 -11.23
N MET A 31 -11.45 -3.11 -11.73
CA MET A 31 -11.34 -1.68 -11.46
C MET A 31 -11.49 -1.36 -9.97
N ILE A 32 -12.47 -1.99 -9.31
CA ILE A 32 -12.70 -1.83 -7.86
C ILE A 32 -11.51 -2.38 -7.07
N GLU A 33 -11.09 -3.62 -7.34
CA GLU A 33 -9.95 -4.26 -6.68
C GLU A 33 -8.69 -3.40 -6.80
N ALA A 34 -8.37 -2.90 -8.00
CA ALA A 34 -7.23 -2.02 -8.21
C ALA A 34 -7.35 -0.69 -7.44
N SER A 35 -8.56 -0.15 -7.29
CA SER A 35 -8.79 1.11 -6.57
C SER A 35 -8.67 0.93 -5.05
N VAL A 36 -9.17 -0.20 -4.54
CA VAL A 36 -8.99 -0.58 -3.14
C VAL A 36 -7.50 -0.84 -2.87
N GLN A 37 -6.81 -1.64 -3.68
CA GLN A 37 -5.39 -1.93 -3.50
C GLN A 37 -4.54 -0.66 -3.44
N ARG A 38 -4.72 0.26 -4.41
CA ARG A 38 -4.02 1.56 -4.40
C ARG A 38 -4.29 2.40 -3.15
N THR A 39 -5.44 2.22 -2.51
CA THR A 39 -5.77 2.90 -1.27
C THR A 39 -5.10 2.21 -0.09
N LEU A 40 -5.16 0.89 -0.03
CA LEU A 40 -4.49 0.10 1.02
C LEU A 40 -2.98 0.31 0.99
N ASP A 41 -2.35 0.33 -0.19
CA ASP A 41 -0.91 0.58 -0.33
C ASP A 41 -0.51 1.95 0.26
N LYS A 42 -1.42 2.94 0.30
CA LYS A 42 -1.11 4.24 0.91
C LYS A 42 -1.09 4.22 2.43
N TYR A 43 -1.83 3.31 3.05
CA TYR A 43 -2.04 3.29 4.50
C TYR A 43 -1.45 2.07 5.21
N LEU A 44 -1.27 0.96 4.49
CA LEU A 44 -0.84 -0.33 5.04
C LEU A 44 0.58 -0.72 4.62
N ASN A 45 1.38 0.23 4.13
CA ASN A 45 2.79 -0.02 3.89
C ASN A 45 3.56 -0.01 5.21
N ASP A 46 4.47 -0.98 5.36
CA ASP A 46 5.45 -0.98 6.44
C ASP A 46 6.40 0.23 6.25
N PRO A 47 6.40 1.21 7.17
CA PRO A 47 7.22 2.41 7.05
C PRO A 47 8.72 2.09 7.10
N ASP A 48 9.10 0.94 7.65
CA ASP A 48 10.49 0.51 7.78
C ASP A 48 10.91 -0.45 6.65
N ALA A 49 10.03 -0.72 5.67
CA ALA A 49 10.32 -1.62 4.57
C ALA A 49 11.54 -1.15 3.75
N GLY A 50 12.52 -2.04 3.61
CA GLY A 50 13.75 -1.78 2.87
C GLY A 50 14.81 -0.97 3.63
N LEU A 51 14.58 -0.63 4.90
CA LEU A 51 15.59 -0.04 5.76
C LEU A 51 16.53 -1.10 6.35
N GLU A 52 17.79 -0.74 6.53
CA GLU A 52 18.76 -1.55 7.27
C GLU A 52 18.70 -1.24 8.77
N LEU A 53 18.96 -2.26 9.59
CA LEU A 53 19.08 -2.05 11.04
C LEU A 53 20.34 -1.25 11.34
N ARG A 54 20.21 -0.26 12.22
CA ARG A 54 21.36 0.50 12.72
C ARG A 54 22.32 -0.42 13.49
N PRO A 55 23.65 -0.22 13.42
CA PRO A 55 24.63 -1.08 14.07
C PRO A 55 24.36 -1.32 15.56
N GLU A 56 23.97 -0.28 16.31
CA GLU A 56 23.67 -0.39 17.74
C GLU A 56 22.44 -1.27 18.03
N MET A 57 21.48 -1.33 17.09
CA MET A 57 20.33 -2.21 17.20
C MET A 57 20.74 -3.67 16.96
N ILE A 58 21.60 -3.91 15.97
CA ILE A 58 22.16 -5.23 15.68
C ILE A 58 22.91 -5.77 16.90
N GLU A 59 23.82 -4.98 17.48
CA GLU A 59 24.57 -5.34 18.68
C GLU A 59 23.64 -5.65 19.87
N SER A 60 22.62 -4.82 20.09
CA SER A 60 21.65 -5.03 21.16
C SER A 60 20.88 -6.35 20.99
N ILE A 61 20.43 -6.66 19.77
CA ILE A 61 19.72 -7.91 19.46
C ILE A 61 20.64 -9.12 19.67
N GLN A 62 21.90 -9.04 19.20
CA GLN A 62 22.87 -10.11 19.39
C GLN A 62 23.13 -10.38 20.88
N ARG A 63 23.32 -9.32 21.68
CA ARG A 63 23.47 -9.43 23.13
C ARG A 63 22.25 -10.11 23.76
N GLN A 64 21.04 -9.63 23.46
CA GLN A 64 19.81 -10.19 24.01
C GLN A 64 19.62 -11.67 23.65
N ARG A 65 19.96 -12.06 22.41
CA ARG A 65 19.92 -13.47 21.98
C ARG A 65 20.89 -14.34 22.77
N ALA A 66 22.11 -13.86 23.00
CA ALA A 66 23.11 -14.59 23.80
C ALA A 66 22.65 -14.74 25.26
N GLU A 67 22.08 -13.69 25.84
CA GLU A 67 21.53 -13.72 27.21
C GLU A 67 20.37 -14.71 27.34
N TYR A 68 19.48 -14.73 26.36
CA TYR A 68 18.36 -15.67 26.33
C TYR A 68 18.83 -17.12 26.19
N ALA A 69 19.86 -17.37 25.37
CA ALA A 69 20.49 -18.68 25.24
C ALA A 69 21.18 -19.13 26.54
N ALA A 70 21.76 -18.19 27.29
CA ALA A 70 22.32 -18.41 28.62
C ALA A 70 21.26 -18.56 29.73
N GLY A 71 19.97 -18.58 29.39
CA GLY A 71 18.88 -18.79 30.34
C GLY A 71 18.36 -17.53 31.04
N LYS A 72 18.87 -16.34 30.70
CA LYS A 72 18.31 -15.08 31.23
C LYS A 72 16.96 -14.80 30.56
N ARG A 73 15.90 -14.64 31.35
CA ARG A 73 14.53 -14.43 30.87
C ARG A 73 14.08 -12.98 31.10
N GLY A 74 14.68 -12.05 30.37
CA GLY A 74 14.21 -10.66 30.20
C GLY A 74 13.76 -9.93 31.47
N THR A 75 12.89 -8.93 31.30
CA THR A 75 12.17 -8.29 32.41
C THR A 75 10.70 -8.75 32.36
N PRO A 76 10.12 -9.19 33.49
CA PRO A 76 8.70 -9.54 33.56
C PRO A 76 7.78 -8.39 33.14
N LEU A 77 6.66 -8.71 32.48
CA LEU A 77 5.73 -7.71 31.93
C LEU A 77 5.14 -6.81 33.02
N ASP A 78 4.80 -7.36 34.19
CA ASP A 78 4.26 -6.63 35.34
C ASP A 78 5.25 -5.57 35.86
N GLN A 79 6.55 -5.88 35.85
CA GLN A 79 7.58 -4.90 36.20
C GLN A 79 7.72 -3.81 35.14
N VAL A 80 7.55 -4.14 33.86
CA VAL A 80 7.61 -3.17 32.76
C VAL A 80 6.39 -2.25 32.82
N ALA A 81 5.18 -2.80 33.01
CA ALA A 81 3.95 -2.04 33.17
C ALA A 81 4.08 -1.01 34.30
N LYS A 82 4.60 -1.44 35.47
CA LYS A 82 4.85 -0.57 36.63
C LYS A 82 5.76 0.59 36.33
N ARG A 83 6.86 0.33 35.62
CA ARG A 83 7.82 1.36 35.23
C ARG A 83 7.22 2.36 34.24
N LEU A 84 6.28 1.93 33.41
CA LEU A 84 5.64 2.75 32.39
C LEU A 84 4.32 3.39 32.87
N GLY A 85 3.85 3.07 34.09
CA GLY A 85 2.58 3.57 34.63
C GLY A 85 1.36 3.03 33.89
N LEU A 86 1.43 1.78 33.44
CA LEU A 86 0.37 1.10 32.66
C LEU A 86 -0.44 0.10 33.51
N ASP A 87 -0.39 0.24 34.83
CA ASP A 87 -1.00 -0.67 35.82
C ASP A 87 -2.47 -0.36 36.11
#